data_AF-A0A5M6I3F6-F1
#
_entry.id   AF-A0A5M6I3F6-F1
#
_cell.length_a   1.000
_cell.length_b   1.000
_cell.length_c   1.000
_cell.angle_alpha   90.00
_cell.angle_beta   90.00
_cell.angle_gamma   90.00
#
_symmetry.space_group_name_H-M   'P 1'
#
loop_
_entity.id
_entity.type
_entity.pdbx_description
1 polymer ?
#
loop_
_entity_poly.entity_id
_entity_poly.type
_entity_poly.pdbx_seq_one_letter_code
_entity_poly.pdbx_strand_id
1 'polypeptide(L)'
;MPYAYRNQYPMDALPPHARGLPDTALAVLDPPIYHVRSILPEHDPDTHTRIPEPADPPGFDDSGPIPVVTLTYEIRPLTPPEIAARLEGLRAEWRTRATAAFRRARDAGLTMEICATTVHVDTTDTAISQIRALRDLLADTGGTQAFVTRSGARIEADAALMTAIHDAVAARWRVILAREEALYAAIDAAATLQDLRAIDTGSGWS
;
A
#
# COMPACT_ATOMS: atom_id res chain seq x y z
N MET A 1 -14.17 34.24 4.25
CA MET A 1 -13.22 34.25 3.11
C MET A 1 -12.27 33.08 3.27
N PRO A 2 -11.94 32.34 2.20
CA PRO A 2 -11.13 31.12 2.29
C PRO A 2 -9.69 31.45 2.67
N TYR A 3 -9.15 30.66 3.60
CA TYR A 3 -7.78 30.70 4.07
C TYR A 3 -6.80 30.59 2.89
N ALA A 4 -6.09 31.68 2.57
CA ALA A 4 -4.90 31.60 1.73
C ALA A 4 -3.74 31.15 2.63
N TYR A 5 -3.60 29.84 2.82
CA TYR A 5 -2.31 29.26 3.20
C TYR A 5 -1.33 29.63 2.09
N ARG A 6 -0.58 30.73 2.29
CA ARG A 6 0.60 30.99 1.47
C ARG A 6 1.67 30.04 2.00
N ASN A 7 1.58 28.77 1.60
CA ASN A 7 2.71 27.87 1.60
C ASN A 7 3.79 28.57 0.75
N GLN A 8 4.69 29.31 1.38
CA GLN A 8 6.02 29.47 0.82
C GLN A 8 6.55 28.05 0.76
N TYR A 9 6.48 27.49 -0.44
CA TYR A 9 6.81 26.11 -0.71
C TYR A 9 8.17 25.81 -0.07
N PRO A 10 8.39 24.60 0.46
CA PRO A 10 9.70 24.15 0.97
C PRO A 10 10.84 24.16 -0.10
N MET A 11 10.57 24.72 -1.28
CA MET A 11 11.42 24.83 -2.46
C MET A 11 12.57 25.83 -2.30
N ASP A 12 12.48 26.81 -1.40
CA ASP A 12 13.58 27.78 -1.18
C ASP A 12 14.71 27.22 -0.29
N ALA A 13 14.38 26.22 0.54
CA ALA A 13 15.35 25.53 1.37
C ALA A 13 16.19 24.51 0.59
N LEU A 14 15.76 24.15 -0.63
CA LEU A 14 16.51 23.25 -1.50
C LEU A 14 17.80 23.93 -2.01
N PRO A 15 18.89 23.16 -2.22
CA PRO A 15 20.09 23.66 -2.88
C PRO A 15 19.74 24.31 -4.23
N PRO A 16 20.52 25.30 -4.71
CA PRO A 16 20.21 26.03 -5.94
C PRO A 16 19.91 25.15 -7.17
N HIS A 17 20.56 24.00 -7.28
CA HIS A 17 20.37 23.04 -8.37
C HIS A 17 19.09 22.19 -8.26
N ALA A 18 18.45 22.18 -7.09
CA ALA A 18 17.25 21.41 -6.80
C ALA A 18 15.97 22.27 -6.75
N ARG A 19 16.10 23.61 -6.72
CA ARG A 19 14.97 24.54 -6.69
C ARG A 19 14.14 24.47 -7.97
N GLY A 20 12.82 24.44 -7.84
CA GLY A 20 11.88 24.43 -8.98
C GLY A 20 11.75 23.09 -9.70
N LEU A 21 12.50 22.06 -9.31
CA LEU A 21 12.37 20.73 -9.89
C LEU A 21 11.08 20.04 -9.43
N PRO A 22 10.37 19.32 -10.31
CA PRO A 22 9.27 18.47 -9.90
C PRO A 22 9.80 17.33 -9.01
N ASP A 23 8.95 16.78 -8.13
CA ASP A 23 9.30 15.69 -7.20
C ASP A 23 9.97 14.49 -7.88
N THR A 24 9.62 14.22 -9.14
CA THR A 24 10.22 13.16 -9.96
C THR A 24 11.69 13.43 -10.29
N ALA A 25 12.07 14.69 -10.49
CA ALA A 25 13.45 15.11 -10.76
C ALA A 25 14.29 15.26 -9.48
N LEU A 26 13.66 15.59 -8.34
CA LEU A 26 14.34 15.59 -7.04
C LEU A 26 14.80 14.19 -6.63
N ALA A 27 14.02 13.16 -6.94
CA ALA A 27 14.30 11.77 -6.57
C ALA A 27 15.51 11.13 -7.30
N VAL A 28 16.05 11.79 -8.34
CA VAL A 28 17.18 11.31 -9.15
C VAL A 28 18.43 12.19 -9.00
N LEU A 29 18.40 13.22 -8.15
CA LEU A 29 19.59 14.02 -7.86
C LEU A 29 20.66 13.17 -7.15
N ASP A 30 21.92 13.58 -7.25
CA ASP A 30 22.99 13.03 -6.42
C ASP A 30 23.47 14.13 -5.45
N PRO A 31 23.16 14.02 -4.14
CA PRO A 31 22.47 12.92 -3.46
C PRO A 31 20.93 13.02 -3.56
N PRO A 32 20.22 11.88 -3.63
CA PRO A 32 18.81 11.82 -4.08
C PRO A 32 17.74 12.21 -3.06
N ILE A 33 18.13 12.53 -1.82
CA ILE A 33 17.19 12.73 -0.72
C ILE A 33 17.68 13.79 0.25
N TYR A 34 16.83 14.78 0.47
CA TYR A 34 17.03 15.89 1.39
C TYR A 34 16.20 15.69 2.67
N HIS A 35 16.82 15.81 3.84
CA HIS A 35 16.10 15.92 5.10
C HIS A 35 15.49 17.32 5.22
N VAL A 36 14.27 17.47 5.73
CA VAL A 36 13.67 18.77 6.04
C VAL A 36 13.42 18.78 7.55
N ARG A 37 14.32 19.39 8.33
CA ARG A 37 14.14 19.53 9.78
C ARG A 37 13.69 20.95 10.10
N SER A 38 12.54 21.12 10.75
CA SER A 38 12.18 22.40 11.37
C SER A 38 13.16 22.67 12.53
N ILE A 39 13.97 23.71 12.38
CA ILE A 39 14.74 24.31 13.47
C ILE A 39 13.84 25.38 14.08
N LEU A 40 13.42 25.16 15.33
CA LEU A 40 13.03 26.27 16.19
C LEU A 40 14.30 27.10 16.41
N PRO A 41 14.33 28.41 16.06
CA PRO A 41 15.52 29.21 16.31
C PRO A 41 15.90 29.07 17.79
N GLU A 42 17.21 28.95 18.05
CA GLU A 42 17.74 28.96 19.42
C GLU A 42 17.11 30.12 20.18
N HIS A 43 16.61 29.80 21.37
CA HIS A 43 15.93 30.73 22.24
C HIS A 43 16.95 31.78 22.70
N ASP A 44 17.07 32.89 21.97
CA ASP A 44 17.90 34.03 22.37
C ASP A 44 17.19 34.78 23.51
N PRO A 45 17.70 34.72 24.75
CA PRO A 45 17.04 35.36 25.89
C PRO A 45 17.16 36.89 25.87
N ASP A 46 18.06 37.47 25.06
CA ASP A 46 18.38 38.90 25.10
C ASP A 46 17.57 39.75 24.11
N THR A 47 16.87 39.14 23.14
CA THR A 47 16.07 39.86 22.13
C THR A 47 14.58 39.98 22.45
N HIS A 48 14.11 39.43 23.59
CA HIS A 48 12.71 39.55 23.97
C HIS A 48 12.46 40.70 24.95
N THR A 49 11.76 41.72 24.46
CA THR A 49 10.88 42.54 25.29
C THR A 49 10.01 41.61 26.11
N ARG A 50 10.19 41.57 27.44
CA ARG A 50 9.35 40.79 28.36
C ARG A 50 7.89 41.13 28.09
N ILE A 51 7.15 40.21 27.48
CA ILE A 51 5.69 40.30 27.41
C ILE A 51 5.22 39.93 28.82
N PRO A 52 4.57 40.85 29.56
CA PRO A 52 4.00 40.51 30.86
C PRO A 52 2.97 39.40 30.66
N GLU A 53 2.95 38.40 31.56
CA GLU A 53 1.92 37.36 31.53
C GLU A 53 0.53 38.00 31.48
N PRO A 54 -0.30 37.70 30.45
CA PRO A 54 -1.66 38.19 30.43
C PRO A 54 -2.46 37.48 31.52
N ALA A 55 -3.22 38.26 32.30
CA ALA A 55 -4.06 37.76 33.39
C ALA A 55 -5.27 36.91 32.93
N ASP A 56 -5.50 36.78 31.62
CA ASP A 56 -6.59 36.01 31.03
C ASP A 56 -6.11 35.22 29.79
N PRO A 57 -6.70 34.03 29.50
CA PRO A 57 -6.33 33.23 28.35
C PRO A 57 -6.58 34.02 27.05
N PRO A 58 -5.60 34.09 26.11
CA PRO A 58 -5.71 34.97 24.96
C PRO A 58 -6.81 34.47 24.01
N GLY A 59 -7.93 35.19 24.00
CA GLY A 59 -8.85 35.14 22.86
C GLY A 59 -8.14 35.69 21.64
N PHE A 60 -8.16 34.96 20.53
CA PHE A 60 -7.61 35.45 19.27
C PHE A 60 -8.41 36.68 18.82
N ASP A 61 -7.75 37.84 18.85
CA ASP A 61 -8.27 39.07 18.29
C ASP A 61 -7.99 39.09 16.79
N ASP A 62 -9.05 38.95 15.98
CA ASP A 62 -9.01 39.00 14.51
C ASP A 62 -8.52 40.36 13.95
N SER A 63 -8.32 41.37 14.81
CA SER A 63 -7.81 42.69 14.43
C SER A 63 -6.33 42.93 14.77
N GLY A 64 -5.67 41.98 15.45
CA GLY A 64 -4.25 42.07 15.80
C GLY A 64 -3.31 41.66 14.67
N PRO A 65 -2.03 42.11 14.68
CA PRO A 65 -1.02 41.61 13.75
C PRO A 65 -0.85 40.09 13.92
N ILE A 66 -1.05 39.34 12.83
CA ILE A 66 -0.92 37.88 12.81
C ILE A 66 0.49 37.50 13.30
N PRO A 67 0.65 36.60 14.28
CA PRO A 67 1.96 36.13 14.68
C PRO A 67 2.60 35.40 13.50
N VAL A 68 3.68 35.98 12.97
CA VAL A 68 4.48 35.37 11.91
C VAL A 68 5.43 34.36 12.56
N VAL A 69 5.14 33.07 12.39
CA VAL A 69 6.05 31.99 12.79
C VAL A 69 6.98 31.69 11.62
N THR A 70 8.26 32.03 11.78
CA THR A 70 9.29 31.66 10.80
C THR A 70 9.78 30.24 11.09
N LEU A 71 9.38 29.27 10.26
CA LEU A 71 9.92 27.92 10.30
C LEU A 71 11.21 27.87 9.49
N THR A 72 12.32 27.60 10.14
CA THR A 72 13.61 27.43 9.47
C THR A 72 13.80 25.95 9.16
N TYR A 73 14.12 25.59 7.92
CA TYR A 73 14.37 24.21 7.53
C TYR A 73 15.84 23.98 7.21
N GLU A 74 16.48 23.02 7.86
CA GLU A 74 17.80 22.54 7.44
C GLU A 74 17.64 21.44 6.40
N ILE A 75 18.24 21.67 5.24
CA ILE A 75 18.32 20.72 4.14
C ILE A 75 19.74 20.21 3.98
N ARG A 76 19.93 18.92 4.24
CA ARG A 76 21.20 18.22 3.98
C ARG A 76 20.99 16.89 3.28
N PRO A 77 22.01 16.41 2.54
CA PRO A 77 22.08 15.02 2.11
C PRO A 77 21.89 14.05 3.26
N LEU A 78 21.15 12.97 3.00
CA LEU A 78 21.18 11.81 3.88
C LEU A 78 22.56 11.14 3.84
N THR A 79 23.01 10.69 5.01
CA THR A 79 24.20 9.84 5.14
C THR A 79 23.88 8.43 4.64
N PRO A 80 24.87 7.61 4.24
CA PRO A 80 24.63 6.24 3.79
C PRO A 80 23.82 5.38 4.78
N PRO A 81 24.03 5.45 6.12
CA PRO A 81 23.18 4.74 7.08
C PRO A 81 21.71 5.22 7.07
N GLU A 82 21.46 6.51 6.89
CA GLU A 82 20.10 7.06 6.83
C GLU A 82 19.38 6.65 5.53
N ILE A 83 20.11 6.58 4.41
CA ILE A 83 19.59 6.06 3.14
C ILE A 83 19.21 4.58 3.31
N ALA A 84 20.08 3.78 3.92
CA ALA A 84 19.81 2.37 4.19
C ALA A 84 18.59 2.17 5.11
N ALA A 85 18.48 2.96 6.17
CA ALA A 85 17.31 2.93 7.07
C ALA A 85 16.02 3.34 6.35
N ARG A 86 16.09 4.36 5.48
CA ARG A 86 14.94 4.79 4.68
C ARG A 86 14.51 3.72 3.68
N LEU A 87 15.47 3.06 3.02
CA LEU A 87 15.21 1.96 2.11
C LEU A 87 14.51 0.80 2.83
N GLU A 88 14.96 0.43 4.03
CA GLU A 88 14.33 -0.66 4.79
C GLU A 88 12.90 -0.31 5.25
N GLY A 89 12.67 0.94 5.67
CA GLY A 89 11.31 1.42 5.98
C GLY A 89 10.38 1.30 4.77
N LEU A 90 10.86 1.65 3.58
CA LEU A 90 10.10 1.51 2.34
C LEU A 90 9.88 0.04 1.96
N ARG A 91 10.86 -0.85 2.15
CA ARG A 91 10.65 -2.29 1.96
C ARG A 91 9.51 -2.81 2.84
N ALA A 92 9.46 -2.40 4.11
CA ALA A 92 8.38 -2.77 5.02
C ALA A 92 7.00 -2.28 4.54
N GLU A 93 6.92 -1.04 4.04
CA GLU A 93 5.70 -0.51 3.42
C GLU A 93 5.28 -1.31 2.17
N TRP A 94 6.24 -1.66 1.30
CA TRP A 94 5.97 -2.46 0.10
C TRP A 94 5.54 -3.89 0.43
N ARG A 95 6.15 -4.54 1.42
CA ARG A 95 5.72 -5.84 1.93
C ARG A 95 4.28 -5.77 2.44
N THR A 96 3.92 -4.70 3.16
CA THR A 96 2.54 -4.49 3.63
C THR A 96 1.54 -4.39 2.48
N ARG A 97 1.89 -3.64 1.42
CA ARG A 97 1.07 -3.52 0.20
C ARG A 97 0.95 -4.86 -0.53
N ALA A 98 2.05 -5.60 -0.66
CA ALA A 98 2.10 -6.93 -1.25
C ALA A 98 1.20 -7.92 -0.49
N THR A 99 1.28 -7.96 0.85
CA THR A 99 0.40 -8.78 1.69
C THR A 99 -1.08 -8.43 1.46
N ALA A 100 -1.41 -7.14 1.39
CA ALA A 100 -2.78 -6.69 1.16
C ALA A 100 -3.29 -7.07 -0.25
N ALA A 101 -2.42 -7.03 -1.26
CA ALA A 101 -2.75 -7.49 -2.61
C ALA A 101 -2.98 -9.01 -2.66
N PHE A 102 -2.08 -9.79 -2.04
CA PHE A 102 -2.24 -11.25 -1.88
C PHE A 102 -3.56 -11.62 -1.22
N ARG A 103 -3.89 -11.03 -0.07
CA ARG A 103 -5.15 -11.31 0.65
C ARG A 103 -6.37 -11.01 -0.22
N ARG A 104 -6.37 -9.87 -0.92
CA ARG A 104 -7.44 -9.52 -1.86
C ARG A 104 -7.56 -10.55 -2.99
N ALA A 105 -6.45 -10.97 -3.59
CA ALA A 105 -6.44 -11.94 -4.68
C ALA A 105 -6.95 -13.32 -4.23
N ARG A 106 -6.53 -13.74 -3.03
CA ARG A 106 -6.96 -14.98 -2.37
C ARG A 106 -8.45 -14.97 -2.05
N ASP A 107 -8.95 -13.85 -1.52
CA ASP A 107 -10.35 -13.73 -1.08
C ASP A 107 -11.31 -13.40 -2.23
N ALA A 108 -10.79 -13.01 -3.41
CA ALA A 108 -11.58 -12.66 -4.58
C ALA A 108 -12.28 -13.85 -5.26
N GLY A 109 -11.95 -15.10 -4.92
CA GLY A 109 -12.54 -16.29 -5.56
C GLY A 109 -12.05 -16.51 -6.99
N LEU A 110 -12.67 -17.49 -7.67
CA LEU A 110 -12.45 -17.80 -9.07
C LEU A 110 -13.80 -17.82 -9.80
N THR A 111 -13.87 -17.15 -10.95
CA THR A 111 -15.01 -17.27 -11.86
C THR A 111 -14.66 -18.25 -12.96
N MET A 112 -15.54 -19.23 -13.20
CA MET A 112 -15.36 -20.24 -14.23
C MET A 112 -16.68 -20.58 -14.92
N GLU A 113 -16.60 -21.11 -16.13
CA GLU A 113 -17.75 -21.61 -16.86
C GLU A 113 -17.98 -23.08 -16.51
N ILE A 114 -19.17 -23.39 -15.99
CA ILE A 114 -19.61 -24.72 -15.60
C ILE A 114 -20.93 -24.99 -16.32
N CYS A 115 -20.96 -25.98 -17.21
CA CYS A 115 -22.16 -26.35 -17.95
C CYS A 115 -22.83 -25.13 -18.64
N ALA A 116 -22.04 -24.32 -19.35
CA ALA A 116 -22.47 -23.05 -19.99
C ALA A 116 -23.00 -21.98 -19.03
N THR A 117 -22.80 -22.13 -17.73
CA THR A 117 -23.15 -21.15 -16.69
C THR A 117 -21.89 -20.57 -16.08
N THR A 118 -21.80 -19.24 -16.01
CA THR A 118 -20.72 -18.58 -15.28
C THR A 118 -20.97 -18.70 -13.78
N VAL A 119 -20.07 -19.39 -13.08
CA VAL A 119 -20.14 -19.66 -11.64
C VAL A 119 -18.97 -19.02 -10.93
N HIS A 120 -19.28 -18.37 -9.81
CA HIS A 120 -18.26 -17.89 -8.88
C HIS A 120 -18.00 -18.95 -7.81
N VAL A 121 -16.74 -19.35 -7.66
CA VAL A 121 -16.27 -20.32 -6.68
C VAL A 121 -15.42 -19.58 -5.65
N ASP A 122 -15.89 -19.58 -4.40
CA ASP A 122 -15.13 -19.03 -3.28
C ASP A 122 -13.88 -19.89 -3.04
N THR A 123 -12.73 -19.24 -2.83
CA THR A 123 -11.42 -19.90 -2.62
C THR A 123 -10.97 -19.91 -1.17
N THR A 124 -11.92 -19.80 -0.23
CA THR A 124 -11.65 -19.89 1.22
C THR A 124 -11.31 -21.32 1.63
N ASP A 125 -10.58 -21.51 2.73
CA ASP A 125 -10.20 -22.84 3.24
C ASP A 125 -11.43 -23.72 3.50
N THR A 126 -12.52 -23.13 3.99
CA THR A 126 -13.80 -23.82 4.21
C THR A 126 -14.41 -24.28 2.88
N ALA A 127 -14.47 -23.41 1.86
CA ALA A 127 -15.01 -23.77 0.55
C ALA A 127 -14.18 -24.88 -0.12
N ILE A 128 -12.86 -24.80 -0.05
CA ILE A 128 -11.96 -25.84 -0.57
C ILE A 128 -12.19 -27.18 0.13
N SER A 129 -12.34 -27.17 1.46
CA SER A 129 -12.61 -28.37 2.25
C SER A 129 -13.95 -29.01 1.88
N GLN A 130 -14.99 -28.20 1.67
CA GLN A 130 -16.31 -28.67 1.24
C GLN A 130 -16.28 -29.25 -0.19
N ILE A 131 -15.61 -28.58 -1.13
CA ILE A 131 -15.41 -29.06 -2.50
C ILE A 131 -14.73 -30.44 -2.48
N ARG A 132 -13.68 -30.59 -1.66
CA ARG A 132 -12.96 -31.86 -1.52
C ARG A 132 -13.83 -32.97 -0.92
N ALA A 133 -14.51 -32.69 0.18
CA ALA A 133 -15.38 -33.67 0.85
C ALA A 133 -16.51 -34.15 -0.07
N LEU A 134 -17.11 -33.23 -0.83
CA LEU A 134 -18.14 -33.55 -1.81
C LEU A 134 -17.60 -34.37 -2.98
N ARG A 135 -16.44 -34.01 -3.53
CA ARG A 135 -15.77 -34.79 -4.58
C ARG A 135 -15.56 -36.24 -4.13
N ASP A 136 -15.01 -36.42 -2.93
CA ASP A 136 -14.70 -37.75 -2.39
C ASP A 136 -16.01 -38.56 -2.18
N LEU A 137 -17.06 -37.93 -1.64
CA LEU A 137 -18.39 -38.55 -1.50
C LEU A 137 -18.99 -38.99 -2.86
N LEU A 138 -18.90 -38.15 -3.89
CA LEU A 138 -19.44 -38.47 -5.22
C LEU A 138 -18.61 -39.55 -5.93
N ALA A 139 -17.30 -39.58 -5.71
CA ALA A 139 -16.43 -40.62 -6.23
C ALA A 139 -16.76 -41.99 -5.61
N ASP A 140 -17.04 -42.02 -4.31
CA ASP A 140 -17.38 -43.25 -3.58
C ASP A 140 -18.78 -43.78 -3.95
N THR A 141 -19.74 -42.88 -4.18
CA THR A 141 -21.14 -43.25 -4.45
C THR A 141 -21.45 -43.43 -5.93
N GLY A 142 -20.63 -42.91 -6.84
CA GLY A 142 -20.92 -42.85 -8.28
C GLY A 142 -22.14 -41.99 -8.63
N GLY A 143 -22.60 -41.15 -7.69
CA GLY A 143 -23.80 -40.34 -7.81
C GLY A 143 -23.56 -38.96 -8.42
N THR A 144 -24.66 -38.23 -8.57
CA THR A 144 -24.68 -36.81 -8.94
C THR A 144 -25.36 -36.01 -7.84
N GLN A 145 -24.89 -34.80 -7.59
CA GLN A 145 -25.53 -33.86 -6.67
C GLN A 145 -25.96 -32.60 -7.41
N ALA A 146 -27.21 -32.17 -7.18
CA ALA A 146 -27.71 -30.90 -7.68
C ALA A 146 -27.41 -29.77 -6.70
N PHE A 147 -26.95 -28.65 -7.24
CA PHE A 147 -26.69 -27.40 -6.53
C PHE A 147 -27.49 -26.28 -7.18
N VAL A 148 -27.87 -25.29 -6.38
CA VAL A 148 -28.43 -24.04 -6.87
C VAL A 148 -27.45 -22.94 -6.52
N THR A 149 -26.94 -22.27 -7.55
CA THR A 149 -26.07 -21.11 -7.39
C THR A 149 -26.84 -19.94 -6.79
N ARG A 150 -26.13 -18.92 -6.26
CA ARG A 150 -26.79 -17.70 -5.75
C ARG A 150 -27.62 -16.96 -6.80
N SER A 151 -27.28 -17.10 -8.08
CA SER A 151 -28.04 -16.53 -9.20
C SER A 151 -29.28 -17.37 -9.58
N GLY A 152 -29.51 -18.50 -8.90
CA GLY A 152 -30.65 -19.39 -9.14
C GLY A 152 -30.42 -20.44 -10.23
N ALA A 153 -29.24 -20.47 -10.87
CA ALA A 153 -28.91 -21.52 -11.83
C ALA A 153 -28.73 -22.85 -11.12
N ARG A 154 -29.39 -23.90 -11.63
CA ARG A 154 -29.25 -25.28 -11.15
C ARG A 154 -28.12 -25.98 -11.90
N ILE A 155 -27.21 -26.57 -11.15
CA ILE A 155 -26.03 -27.29 -11.67
C ILE A 155 -26.06 -28.69 -11.10
N GLU A 156 -25.97 -29.68 -11.98
CA GLU A 156 -25.79 -31.08 -11.57
C GLU A 156 -24.30 -31.40 -11.71
N ALA A 157 -23.68 -31.80 -10.60
CA ALA A 157 -22.27 -32.12 -10.53
C ALA A 157 -22.06 -33.61 -10.20
N ASP A 158 -21.16 -34.23 -10.94
CA ASP A 158 -20.60 -35.54 -10.65
C ASP A 158 -19.18 -35.39 -10.06
N ALA A 159 -18.53 -36.52 -9.76
CA ALA A 159 -17.17 -36.53 -9.24
C ALA A 159 -16.14 -35.89 -10.21
N ALA A 160 -16.36 -36.01 -11.53
CA ALA A 160 -15.46 -35.46 -12.53
C ALA A 160 -15.52 -33.93 -12.54
N LEU A 161 -16.72 -33.35 -12.47
CA LEU A 161 -16.93 -31.92 -12.40
C LEU A 161 -16.35 -31.33 -11.12
N MET A 162 -16.60 -31.99 -9.97
CA MET A 162 -16.03 -31.55 -8.70
C MET A 162 -14.50 -31.63 -8.69
N THR A 163 -13.91 -32.61 -9.38
CA THR A 163 -12.45 -32.70 -9.58
C THR A 163 -11.94 -31.53 -10.41
N ALA A 164 -12.61 -31.20 -11.53
CA ALA A 164 -12.23 -30.05 -12.36
C ALA A 164 -12.29 -28.72 -11.58
N ILE A 165 -13.33 -28.51 -10.76
CA ILE A 165 -13.45 -27.33 -9.89
C ILE A 165 -12.29 -27.29 -8.89
N HIS A 166 -12.02 -28.41 -8.21
CA HIS A 166 -10.93 -28.52 -7.25
C HIS A 166 -9.56 -28.20 -7.88
N ASP A 167 -9.27 -28.79 -9.05
CA ASP A 167 -8.01 -28.60 -9.75
C ASP A 167 -7.82 -27.16 -10.23
N ALA A 168 -8.89 -26.51 -10.70
CA ALA A 168 -8.84 -25.10 -11.08
C ALA A 168 -8.59 -24.18 -9.87
N VAL A 169 -9.22 -24.44 -8.73
CA VAL A 169 -8.95 -23.72 -7.49
C VAL A 169 -7.51 -23.92 -7.04
N ALA A 170 -7.01 -25.16 -7.07
CA ALA A 170 -5.63 -25.48 -6.74
C ALA A 170 -4.63 -24.81 -7.71
N ALA A 171 -4.93 -24.75 -9.01
CA ALA A 171 -4.11 -24.07 -10.00
C ALA A 171 -4.03 -22.56 -9.74
N ARG A 172 -5.17 -21.90 -9.45
CA ARG A 172 -5.20 -20.49 -9.06
C ARG A 172 -4.34 -20.22 -7.83
N TRP A 173 -4.46 -21.06 -6.80
CA TRP A 173 -3.67 -20.93 -5.57
C TRP A 173 -2.16 -21.03 -5.83
N ARG A 174 -1.71 -21.97 -6.68
CA ARG A 174 -0.29 -22.08 -7.05
C ARG A 174 0.22 -20.81 -7.73
N VAL A 175 -0.57 -20.20 -8.62
CA VAL A 175 -0.19 -18.95 -9.29
C VAL A 175 -0.08 -17.80 -8.28
N ILE A 176 -1.06 -17.66 -7.38
CA ILE A 176 -1.05 -16.60 -6.35
C ILE A 176 0.17 -16.74 -5.43
N LEU A 177 0.48 -17.95 -4.97
CA LEU A 177 1.62 -18.22 -4.09
C LEU A 177 2.96 -17.97 -4.80
N ALA A 178 3.13 -18.47 -6.02
CA ALA A 178 4.34 -18.22 -6.80
C ALA A 178 4.55 -16.72 -7.06
N ARG A 179 3.47 -15.96 -7.25
CA ARG A 179 3.51 -14.52 -7.41
C ARG A 179 3.89 -13.79 -6.13
N GLU A 180 3.33 -14.22 -4.99
CA GLU A 180 3.70 -13.69 -3.67
C GLU A 180 5.21 -13.87 -3.44
N GLU A 181 5.72 -15.08 -3.61
CA GLU A 181 7.15 -15.40 -3.45
C GLU A 181 8.03 -14.52 -4.35
N ALA A 182 7.69 -14.40 -5.64
CA ALA A 182 8.43 -13.58 -6.59
C ALA A 182 8.41 -12.08 -6.21
N LEU A 183 7.28 -11.58 -5.69
CA LEU A 183 7.13 -10.19 -5.30
C LEU A 183 7.96 -9.86 -4.05
N TYR A 184 7.98 -10.76 -3.06
CA TYR A 184 8.80 -10.59 -1.87
C TYR A 184 10.29 -10.67 -2.20
N ALA A 185 10.70 -11.63 -3.04
CA ALA A 185 12.07 -11.70 -3.54
C ALA A 185 12.50 -10.42 -4.27
N ALA A 186 11.63 -9.83 -5.09
CA ALA A 186 11.90 -8.57 -5.77
C ALA A 186 12.06 -7.39 -4.78
N ILE A 187 11.21 -7.32 -3.74
CA ILE A 187 11.30 -6.27 -2.71
C ILE A 187 12.61 -6.39 -1.93
N ASP A 188 13.01 -7.61 -1.58
CA ASP A 188 14.24 -7.88 -0.83
C ASP A 188 15.50 -7.61 -1.67
N ALA A 189 15.45 -7.92 -2.96
CA ALA A 189 16.55 -7.68 -3.90
C ALA A 189 16.73 -6.21 -4.31
N ALA A 190 15.72 -5.36 -4.08
CA ALA A 190 15.77 -3.95 -4.49
C ALA A 190 16.89 -3.20 -3.75
N ALA A 191 17.90 -2.72 -4.49
CA ALA A 191 19.06 -2.03 -3.93
C ALA A 191 18.83 -0.53 -3.78
N THR A 192 17.90 0.02 -4.56
CA THR A 192 17.60 1.44 -4.59
C THR A 192 16.11 1.72 -4.44
N LEU A 193 15.80 2.99 -4.17
CA LEU A 193 14.43 3.49 -4.11
C LEU A 193 13.73 3.43 -5.48
N GLN A 194 14.49 3.56 -6.56
CA GLN A 194 13.96 3.43 -7.92
C GLN A 194 13.57 1.98 -8.23
N ASP A 195 14.37 1.01 -7.78
CA ASP A 195 14.06 -0.42 -7.93
C ASP A 195 12.74 -0.76 -7.23
N LEU A 196 12.55 -0.31 -5.97
CA LEU A 196 11.29 -0.52 -5.26
C LEU A 196 10.10 0.12 -5.97
N ARG A 197 10.24 1.33 -6.51
CA ARG A 197 9.16 2.02 -7.23
C ARG A 197 8.80 1.35 -8.56
N ALA A 198 9.73 0.63 -9.18
CA ALA A 198 9.46 -0.14 -10.39
C ALA A 198 8.66 -1.43 -10.11
N ILE A 199 8.61 -1.89 -8.86
CA ILE A 199 7.84 -3.08 -8.48
C ILE A 199 6.35 -2.73 -8.46
N ASP A 200 5.62 -3.32 -9.40
CA ASP A 200 4.16 -3.25 -9.43
C ASP A 200 3.53 -4.30 -8.53
N THR A 201 3.08 -3.86 -7.35
CA THR A 201 2.36 -4.70 -6.38
C THR A 201 0.93 -5.04 -6.81
N GLY A 202 0.41 -4.45 -7.89
CA GLY A 202 -0.98 -4.58 -8.35
C GLY A 202 -1.20 -5.52 -9.54
N SER A 203 -0.17 -5.85 -10.31
CA SER A 203 -0.29 -6.72 -11.47
C SER A 203 -0.09 -8.21 -11.17
N GLY A 204 -0.78 -9.04 -11.96
CA GLY A 204 -0.61 -10.49 -11.97
C GLY A 204 -1.38 -11.25 -10.89
N TRP A 205 -2.41 -10.63 -10.30
CA TRP A 205 -3.27 -11.23 -9.27
C TRP A 205 -4.61 -11.76 -9.80
N SER A 206 -4.96 -11.44 -11.07
CA SER A 206 -6.20 -11.83 -11.73
C SER A 206 -6.11 -13.20 -12.38
#